data_AF-A0A4Y2VFW2-F1
#
_entry.id   AF-A0A4Y2VFW2-F1
#
_cell.length_a   1.000
_cell.length_b   1.000
_cell.length_c   1.000
_cell.angle_alpha   90.00
_cell.angle_beta   90.00
_cell.angle_gamma   90.00
#
_symmetry.space_group_name_H-M   'P 1'
#
loop_
_entity.id
_entity.type
_entity.pdbx_description
1 polymer ?
#
loop_
_entity_poly.entity_id
_entity_poly.type
_entity_poly.pdbx_seq_one_letter_code
_entity_poly.pdbx_strand_id
1 'polypeptide(L)'
;LCPWLLKLFKIQVFAGEASQFFKDITLRIIEERKRTGQVRNDFLQLLLDTAKETEAEEIKRDVVEKEKEDIASNYDENDAGHHIFNTTTSKKLSTDELVAQCVIFFIAGYDTTATTLTMVTYFLALHQDVQDKLRAEVDAALEENNGKLTYEAIQSMKYLDNVISETLRMYPISVR
;
A
#
# COMPACT_ATOMS: atom_id res chain seq x y z
N LEU A 1 2.32 -24.05 2.19
CA LEU A 1 1.03 -24.77 2.18
C LEU A 1 0.67 -25.18 0.76
N CYS A 2 0.19 -26.40 0.54
CA CYS A 2 -0.19 -26.90 -0.79
C CYS A 2 -1.53 -26.28 -1.28
N PRO A 3 -1.58 -25.64 -2.47
CA PRO A 3 -2.76 -24.88 -2.95
C PRO A 3 -4.05 -25.70 -3.08
N TRP A 4 -3.94 -27.00 -3.31
CA TRP A 4 -5.10 -27.90 -3.47
C TRP A 4 -5.85 -28.12 -2.15
N LEU A 5 -5.13 -28.20 -1.02
CA LEU A 5 -5.73 -28.45 0.29
C LEU A 5 -6.59 -27.26 0.77
N LEU A 6 -6.18 -26.04 0.42
CA LEU A 6 -6.90 -24.80 0.74
C LEU A 6 -8.25 -24.69 0.00
N LYS A 7 -8.32 -25.18 -1.25
CA LYS A 7 -9.57 -25.22 -2.03
C LYS A 7 -10.58 -26.23 -1.48
N LEU A 8 -10.10 -27.37 -0.96
CA LEU A 8 -10.96 -28.44 -0.42
C LEU A 8 -11.67 -28.00 0.87
N PHE A 9 -11.03 -27.18 1.70
CA PHE A 9 -11.59 -26.76 2.99
C PHE A 9 -12.38 -25.44 2.94
N LYS A 10 -12.53 -24.77 1.79
CA LYS A 10 -13.15 -23.42 1.68
C LYS A 10 -12.70 -22.47 2.81
N ILE A 11 -11.45 -22.59 3.24
CA ILE A 11 -10.90 -21.68 4.25
C ILE A 11 -10.70 -20.35 3.54
N GLN A 12 -11.70 -19.47 3.66
CA GLN A 12 -11.47 -18.04 3.50
C GLN A 12 -10.48 -17.65 4.58
N VAL A 13 -9.21 -17.50 4.19
CA VAL A 13 -8.15 -17.00 5.08
C VAL A 13 -8.47 -15.58 5.57
N PHE A 14 -9.46 -14.91 4.96
CA PHE A 14 -9.84 -13.52 5.19
C PHE A 14 -11.33 -13.37 5.47
N ALA A 15 -11.69 -12.54 6.46
CA ALA A 15 -13.07 -12.17 6.74
C ALA A 15 -13.70 -11.50 5.50
N GLY A 16 -14.69 -12.17 4.90
CA GLY A 16 -15.32 -11.71 3.66
C GLY A 16 -15.94 -10.31 3.79
N GLU A 17 -16.55 -10.00 4.93
CA GLU A 17 -17.21 -8.71 5.16
C GLU A 17 -16.22 -7.54 5.21
N ALA A 18 -15.15 -7.67 6.01
CA ALA A 18 -14.11 -6.64 6.09
C ALA A 18 -13.43 -6.43 4.73
N SER A 19 -13.10 -7.51 4.02
CA SER A 19 -12.48 -7.44 2.70
C SER A 19 -13.37 -6.71 1.67
N GLN A 20 -14.69 -6.95 1.68
CA GLN A 20 -15.62 -6.24 0.81
C GLN A 20 -15.75 -4.77 1.18
N PHE A 21 -15.82 -4.45 2.47
CA PHE A 21 -15.83 -3.06 2.94
C PHE A 21 -14.60 -2.28 2.46
N PHE A 22 -13.40 -2.86 2.60
CA PHE A 22 -12.17 -2.21 2.12
C PHE A 22 -12.07 -2.14 0.61
N LYS A 23 -12.59 -3.15 -0.11
CA LYS A 23 -12.72 -3.11 -1.57
C LYS A 23 -13.59 -1.92 -1.99
N ASP A 24 -14.77 -1.77 -1.40
CA ASP A 24 -15.72 -0.71 -1.72
C ASP A 24 -15.13 0.68 -1.43
N ILE A 25 -14.45 0.84 -0.29
CA ILE A 25 -13.77 2.10 0.04
C ILE A 25 -12.67 2.41 -0.96
N THR A 26 -11.83 1.42 -1.29
CA THR A 26 -10.71 1.63 -2.22
C THR A 26 -11.23 2.06 -3.59
N LEU A 27 -12.27 1.39 -4.10
CA LEU A 27 -12.91 1.75 -5.36
C LEU A 27 -13.50 3.16 -5.33
N ARG A 28 -14.19 3.54 -4.25
CA ARG A 28 -14.72 4.91 -4.08
C ARG A 28 -13.61 5.96 -4.06
N ILE A 29 -12.50 5.70 -3.38
CA ILE A 29 -11.35 6.63 -3.34
C ILE A 29 -10.75 6.79 -4.74
N ILE A 30 -10.58 5.70 -5.48
CA ILE A 30 -10.08 5.74 -6.86
C ILE A 30 -11.02 6.57 -7.75
N GLU A 31 -12.33 6.33 -7.65
CA GLU A 31 -13.35 7.05 -8.41
C GLU A 31 -13.36 8.54 -8.07
N GLU A 32 -13.30 8.89 -6.79
CA GLU A 32 -13.25 10.27 -6.33
C GLU A 32 -11.99 11.00 -6.82
N ARG A 33 -10.82 10.34 -6.78
CA ARG A 33 -9.57 10.91 -7.31
C ARG A 33 -9.65 11.13 -8.82
N LYS A 34 -10.26 10.19 -9.56
CA LYS A 34 -10.49 10.35 -11.01
C LYS A 34 -11.43 11.53 -11.29
N ARG A 35 -12.48 11.71 -10.48
CA ARG A 35 -13.45 12.81 -10.62
C ARG A 35 -12.87 14.17 -10.27
N THR A 36 -12.06 14.24 -9.20
CA THR A 36 -11.52 15.50 -8.67
C THR A 36 -10.17 15.89 -9.27
N GLY A 37 -9.47 14.94 -9.91
CA GLY A 37 -8.09 15.12 -10.35
C GLY A 37 -7.09 15.20 -9.19
N GLN A 38 -7.51 14.86 -7.96
CA GLN A 38 -6.65 14.97 -6.79
C GLN A 38 -5.54 13.92 -6.82
N VAL A 39 -4.29 14.39 -6.79
CA VAL A 39 -3.09 13.56 -6.64
C VAL A 39 -2.61 13.66 -5.21
N ARG A 40 -2.24 12.53 -4.60
CA ARG A 40 -1.69 12.45 -3.25
C ARG A 40 -0.43 11.60 -3.27
N ASN A 41 0.59 11.98 -2.51
CA ASN A 41 1.81 11.19 -2.36
C ASN A 41 1.56 10.02 -1.40
N ASP A 42 0.88 8.98 -1.88
CA ASP A 42 0.56 7.79 -1.09
C ASP A 42 0.67 6.49 -1.89
N PHE A 43 0.57 5.36 -1.18
CA PHE A 43 0.68 4.03 -1.76
C PHE A 43 -0.32 3.77 -2.89
N LEU A 44 -1.57 4.27 -2.75
CA LEU A 44 -2.59 4.10 -3.78
C LEU A 44 -2.21 4.87 -5.06
N GLN A 45 -1.65 6.07 -4.93
CA GLN A 45 -1.14 6.82 -6.07
C GLN A 45 0.02 6.10 -6.76
N LEU A 46 0.96 5.54 -5.99
CA LEU A 46 2.06 4.74 -6.53
C LEU A 46 1.54 3.56 -7.37
N LEU A 47 0.51 2.84 -6.87
CA LEU A 47 -0.10 1.74 -7.61
C LEU A 47 -0.82 2.21 -8.88
N LEU A 48 -1.52 3.34 -8.83
CA LEU A 48 -2.21 3.92 -9.99
C LEU A 48 -1.22 4.36 -11.08
N ASP A 49 -0.10 4.95 -10.69
CA ASP A 49 0.91 5.40 -11.65
C ASP A 49 1.67 4.21 -12.25
N THR A 50 1.98 3.20 -11.43
CA THR A 50 2.54 1.92 -11.91
C THR A 50 1.61 1.24 -12.92
N ALA A 51 0.30 1.25 -12.66
CA ALA A 51 -0.70 0.68 -13.57
C ALA A 51 -0.76 1.44 -14.92
N LYS A 52 -0.67 2.78 -14.90
CA LYS A 52 -0.64 3.59 -16.13
C LYS A 52 0.65 3.39 -16.93
N GLU A 53 1.79 3.29 -16.25
CA GLU A 53 3.09 3.08 -16.90
C GLU A 53 3.12 1.72 -17.60
N THR A 54 2.62 0.67 -16.95
CA THR A 54 2.51 -0.66 -17.57
C THR A 54 1.56 -0.67 -18.77
N GLU A 55 0.46 0.09 -18.73
CA GLU A 55 -0.41 0.28 -19.90
C GLU A 55 0.31 1.01 -21.05
N ALA A 56 1.04 2.08 -20.77
CA ALA A 56 1.75 2.86 -21.77
C ALA A 56 2.93 2.10 -22.41
N GLU A 57 3.64 1.28 -21.63
CA GLU A 57 4.70 0.41 -22.15
C GLU A 57 4.16 -0.66 -23.09
N GLU A 58 3.00 -1.24 -22.79
CA GLU A 58 2.40 -2.24 -23.66
C GLU A 58 1.93 -1.64 -24.97
N ILE A 59 1.28 -0.46 -24.94
CA ILE A 59 0.88 0.25 -26.16
C ILE A 59 2.11 0.56 -27.04
N LYS A 60 3.23 0.97 -26.45
CA LYS A 60 4.47 1.20 -27.20
C LYS A 60 5.03 -0.09 -27.80
N ARG A 61 4.99 -1.20 -27.07
CA ARG A 61 5.44 -2.51 -27.60
C ARG A 61 4.54 -2.99 -28.74
N ASP A 62 3.22 -2.89 -28.60
CA ASP A 62 2.26 -3.26 -29.64
C ASP A 62 2.44 -2.41 -30.91
N VAL A 63 2.74 -1.11 -30.77
CA VAL A 63 3.04 -0.23 -31.91
C VAL A 63 4.36 -0.63 -32.57
N VAL A 64 5.41 -0.91 -31.78
CA VAL A 64 6.72 -1.34 -32.30
C VAL A 64 6.66 -2.73 -32.95
N GLU A 65 5.87 -3.65 -32.43
CA GLU A 65 5.65 -4.97 -33.05
C GLU A 65 4.89 -4.83 -34.37
N LYS A 66 3.83 -4.01 -34.43
CA LYS A 66 3.12 -3.72 -35.68
C LYS A 66 4.00 -3.05 -36.73
N GLU A 67 4.80 -2.06 -36.34
CA GLU A 67 5.76 -1.42 -37.26
C GLU A 67 6.80 -2.42 -37.79
N LYS A 68 7.27 -3.36 -36.95
CA LYS A 68 8.20 -4.41 -37.38
C LYS A 68 7.54 -5.43 -38.32
N GLU A 69 6.30 -5.81 -38.09
CA GLU A 69 5.52 -6.67 -39.00
C GLU A 69 5.30 -5.97 -40.35
N ASP A 70 4.95 -4.69 -40.35
CA ASP A 70 4.76 -3.89 -41.57
C ASP A 70 6.08 -3.73 -42.36
N ILE A 71 7.23 -3.59 -41.69
CA ILE A 71 8.55 -3.53 -42.33
C ILE A 71 8.98 -4.92 -42.85
N ALA A 72 8.71 -6.00 -42.11
CA ALA A 72 9.03 -7.36 -42.52
C ALA A 72 8.22 -7.80 -43.75
N SER A 73 6.99 -7.29 -43.93
CA SER A 73 6.17 -7.56 -45.12
C SER A 73 6.78 -7.05 -46.44
N ASN A 74 7.81 -6.19 -46.38
CA ASN A 74 8.53 -5.67 -47.55
C ASN A 74 9.85 -6.41 -47.88
N TYR A 75 10.25 -7.43 -47.10
CA TYR A 75 11.47 -8.21 -47.34
C TYR A 75 11.18 -9.72 -47.37
N ASP A 76 11.69 -10.38 -48.40
CA ASP A 76 11.49 -11.81 -48.71
C ASP A 76 11.99 -12.75 -47.58
N GLU A 77 11.24 -13.83 -47.35
CA GLU A 77 11.12 -14.68 -46.14
C GLU A 77 12.34 -15.55 -45.76
N ASN A 78 13.55 -15.25 -46.24
CA ASN A 78 14.71 -16.14 -46.06
C ASN A 78 15.78 -15.56 -45.13
N ASP A 79 15.48 -15.39 -43.84
CA ASP A 79 16.52 -15.48 -42.79
C ASP A 79 15.93 -16.01 -41.47
N ALA A 80 16.16 -17.30 -41.24
CA ALA A 80 15.77 -18.00 -40.03
C ALA A 80 16.79 -17.70 -38.91
N GLY A 81 16.47 -16.74 -38.03
CA GLY A 81 17.30 -16.58 -36.84
C GLY A 81 17.04 -15.37 -35.94
N HIS A 82 15.88 -15.24 -35.27
CA HIS A 82 15.83 -14.46 -34.02
C HIS A 82 14.63 -14.64 -33.05
N HIS A 83 14.00 -15.81 -32.91
CA HIS A 83 12.97 -16.03 -31.88
C HIS A 83 13.52 -16.65 -30.59
N ILE A 84 14.35 -15.93 -29.81
CA ILE A 84 14.79 -16.42 -28.48
C ILE A 84 14.44 -15.45 -27.31
N PHE A 85 13.90 -14.25 -27.53
CA PHE A 85 13.77 -13.27 -26.44
C PHE A 85 12.44 -12.48 -26.29
N ASN A 86 11.28 -13.03 -26.67
CA ASN A 86 9.99 -12.31 -26.50
C ASN A 86 9.14 -12.75 -25.30
N THR A 87 9.62 -13.62 -24.40
CA THR A 87 8.82 -14.11 -23.27
C THR A 87 9.03 -13.30 -21.99
N THR A 88 9.06 -11.98 -22.07
CA THR A 88 8.84 -11.12 -20.89
C THR A 88 7.45 -10.54 -20.99
N THR A 89 6.45 -11.34 -20.61
CA THR A 89 5.05 -10.93 -20.57
C THR A 89 4.95 -9.73 -19.63
N SER A 90 4.83 -8.52 -20.19
CA SER A 90 4.51 -7.31 -19.43
C SER A 90 3.10 -7.53 -18.89
N LYS A 91 2.98 -7.90 -17.62
CA LYS A 91 1.67 -8.18 -17.03
C LYS A 91 1.09 -6.87 -16.50
N LYS A 92 0.01 -6.38 -17.12
CA LYS A 92 -0.74 -5.23 -16.60
C LYS A 92 -1.21 -5.50 -15.17
N LEU A 93 -1.12 -4.47 -14.33
CA LEU A 93 -1.78 -4.47 -13.04
C LEU A 93 -3.28 -4.23 -13.27
N SER A 94 -4.12 -5.24 -13.09
CA SER A 94 -5.57 -5.05 -13.22
C SER A 94 -6.10 -4.23 -12.05
N THR A 95 -7.26 -3.59 -12.23
CA THR A 95 -7.95 -2.89 -11.13
C THR A 95 -8.23 -3.82 -9.94
N ASP A 96 -8.60 -5.07 -10.21
CA ASP A 96 -8.83 -6.07 -9.14
C ASP A 96 -7.54 -6.41 -8.40
N GLU A 97 -6.41 -6.52 -9.10
CA GLU A 97 -5.09 -6.74 -8.48
C GLU A 97 -4.69 -5.53 -7.63
N LEU A 98 -4.86 -4.30 -8.15
CA LEU A 98 -4.59 -3.07 -7.41
C LEU A 98 -5.39 -3.01 -6.11
N VAL A 99 -6.68 -3.30 -6.17
CA VAL A 99 -7.54 -3.30 -4.99
C VAL A 99 -7.14 -4.43 -4.03
N ALA A 100 -6.81 -5.62 -4.54
CA ALA A 100 -6.31 -6.72 -3.71
C ALA A 100 -5.02 -6.34 -2.95
N GLN A 101 -4.07 -5.67 -3.61
CA GLN A 101 -2.85 -5.17 -2.96
C GLN A 101 -3.16 -4.14 -1.87
N CYS A 102 -4.09 -3.23 -2.11
CA CYS A 102 -4.54 -2.27 -1.08
C CYS A 102 -5.16 -2.96 0.14
N VAL A 103 -5.99 -3.97 -0.08
CA VAL A 103 -6.63 -4.75 1.00
C VAL A 103 -5.57 -5.52 1.81
N ILE A 104 -4.59 -6.14 1.16
CA ILE A 104 -3.50 -6.85 1.85
C ILE A 104 -2.69 -5.88 2.73
N PHE A 105 -2.31 -4.72 2.19
CA PHE A 105 -1.59 -3.69 2.94
C PHE A 105 -2.37 -3.22 4.16
N PHE A 106 -3.68 -2.99 4.00
CA PHE A 106 -4.53 -2.57 5.11
C PHE A 106 -4.55 -3.62 6.22
N ILE A 107 -4.80 -4.89 5.89
CA ILE A 107 -4.91 -5.97 6.88
C ILE A 107 -3.57 -6.17 7.61
N ALA A 108 -2.45 -6.16 6.88
CA ALA A 108 -1.13 -6.32 7.48
C ALA A 108 -0.79 -5.20 8.48
N GLY A 109 -1.22 -3.97 8.20
CA GLY A 109 -1.03 -2.82 9.08
C GLY A 109 -2.06 -2.69 10.21
N TYR A 110 -3.25 -3.28 10.05
CA TYR A 110 -4.36 -3.08 10.97
C TYR A 110 -4.12 -3.72 12.34
N ASP A 111 -3.94 -5.04 12.39
CA ASP A 111 -3.85 -5.76 13.67
C ASP A 111 -2.64 -5.30 14.49
N THR A 112 -1.52 -5.05 13.81
CA THR A 112 -0.28 -4.58 14.43
C THR A 112 -0.48 -3.19 15.04
N THR A 113 -0.94 -2.22 14.25
CA THR A 113 -1.15 -0.84 14.70
C THR A 113 -2.23 -0.73 15.77
N ALA A 114 -3.38 -1.42 15.59
CA ALA A 114 -4.48 -1.41 16.55
C ALA A 114 -4.05 -1.96 17.92
N THR A 115 -3.28 -3.05 17.90
CA THR A 115 -2.75 -3.65 19.14
C THR A 115 -1.76 -2.71 19.83
N THR A 116 -0.83 -2.10 19.09
CA THR A 116 0.09 -1.11 19.65
C THR A 116 -0.65 0.07 20.28
N LEU A 117 -1.59 0.68 19.56
CA LEU A 117 -2.35 1.83 20.06
C LEU A 117 -3.15 1.46 21.32
N THR A 118 -3.73 0.26 21.36
CA THR A 118 -4.43 -0.25 22.54
C THR A 118 -3.50 -0.32 23.74
N MET A 119 -2.30 -0.89 23.56
CA MET A 119 -1.31 -1.02 24.64
C MET A 119 -0.72 0.32 25.07
N VAL A 120 -0.41 1.21 24.13
CA VAL A 120 0.04 2.58 24.43
C VAL A 120 -1.00 3.27 25.30
N THR A 121 -2.27 3.24 24.88
CA THR A 121 -3.36 3.89 25.62
C THR A 121 -3.55 3.27 26.99
N TYR A 122 -3.43 1.95 27.10
CA TYR A 122 -3.50 1.23 28.37
C TYR A 122 -2.38 1.66 29.33
N PHE A 123 -1.12 1.70 28.88
CA PHE A 123 -0.01 2.15 29.71
C PHE A 123 -0.14 3.62 30.11
N LEU A 124 -0.60 4.50 29.20
CA LEU A 124 -0.86 5.90 29.53
C LEU A 124 -1.97 6.06 30.57
N ALA A 125 -3.00 5.20 30.55
CA ALA A 125 -4.06 5.22 31.55
C ALA A 125 -3.55 4.79 32.95
N LEU A 126 -2.60 3.85 33.01
CA LEU A 126 -1.97 3.41 34.26
C LEU A 126 -0.92 4.39 34.79
N HIS A 127 -0.26 5.14 33.91
CA HIS A 127 0.84 6.04 34.22
C HIS A 127 0.47 7.49 33.86
N GLN A 128 -0.33 8.12 34.72
CA GLN A 128 -0.83 9.49 34.51
C GLN A 128 0.29 10.52 34.43
N ASP A 129 1.39 10.33 35.17
CA ASP A 129 2.59 11.16 35.11
C ASP A 129 3.25 11.15 33.72
N VAL A 130 3.31 9.98 33.08
CA VAL A 130 3.80 9.81 31.70
C VAL A 130 2.82 10.44 30.72
N GLN A 131 1.51 10.26 30.93
CA GLN A 131 0.48 10.86 30.09
C GLN A 131 0.52 12.38 30.11
N ASP A 132 0.63 12.98 31.28
CA ASP A 132 0.69 14.44 31.44
C ASP A 132 1.96 15.01 30.80
N LYS A 133 3.09 14.33 30.97
CA LYS A 133 4.34 14.71 30.32
C LYS A 133 4.27 14.62 28.79
N LEU A 134 3.65 13.56 28.25
CA LEU A 134 3.44 13.42 26.82
C LEU A 134 2.49 14.48 26.29
N ARG A 135 1.40 14.76 27.00
CA ARG A 135 0.46 15.82 26.63
C ARG A 135 1.14 17.18 26.58
N ALA A 136 1.99 17.51 27.56
CA ALA A 136 2.77 18.74 27.55
C ALA A 136 3.72 18.86 26.34
N GLU A 137 4.35 17.75 25.90
CA GLU A 137 5.16 17.75 24.67
C GLU A 137 4.30 18.00 23.42
N VAL A 138 3.12 17.37 23.34
CA VAL A 138 2.18 17.55 22.23
C VAL A 138 1.65 18.99 22.18
N ASP A 139 1.28 19.57 23.31
CA ASP A 139 0.79 20.94 23.41
C ASP A 139 1.89 21.93 23.00
N ALA A 140 3.13 21.74 23.47
CA ALA A 140 4.27 22.58 23.08
C ALA A 140 4.55 22.50 21.58
N ALA A 141 4.51 21.30 20.99
CA ALA A 141 4.71 21.11 19.55
C ALA A 141 3.59 21.77 18.73
N LEU A 142 2.35 21.75 19.23
CA LEU A 142 1.23 22.45 18.58
C LEU A 142 1.39 23.97 18.65
N GLU A 143 1.80 24.51 19.80
CA GLU A 143 2.05 25.95 19.97
C GLU A 143 3.14 26.44 19.02
N GLU A 144 4.25 25.70 18.91
CA GLU A 144 5.37 26.03 18.01
C GLU A 144 4.95 26.03 16.52
N ASN A 145 4.01 25.16 16.15
CA ASN A 145 3.54 25.02 14.77
C ASN A 145 2.23 25.78 14.47
N ASN A 146 1.95 26.87 15.21
CA ASN A 146 0.76 27.70 15.02
C ASN A 146 -0.56 26.92 15.09
N GLY A 147 -0.63 25.92 15.96
CA GLY A 147 -1.78 25.03 16.14
C GLY A 147 -1.98 24.01 15.02
N LYS A 148 -1.00 23.84 14.11
CA LYS A 148 -1.07 22.87 13.02
C LYS A 148 -0.24 21.64 13.36
N LEU A 149 -0.86 20.47 13.24
CA LEU A 149 -0.16 19.20 13.32
C LEU A 149 0.46 18.88 11.94
N THR A 150 1.73 19.24 11.76
CA THR A 150 2.51 18.91 10.56
C THR A 150 3.27 17.60 10.74
N TYR A 151 3.77 17.05 9.63
CA TYR A 151 4.60 15.84 9.68
C TYR A 151 5.88 16.08 10.47
N GLU A 152 6.49 17.24 10.27
CA GLU A 152 7.71 17.68 10.92
C GLU A 152 7.49 17.87 12.43
N ALA A 153 6.33 18.44 12.81
CA ALA A 153 5.95 18.57 14.22
C ALA A 153 5.88 17.21 14.91
N ILE A 154 5.23 16.22 14.29
CA ILE A 154 5.16 14.86 14.84
C ILE A 154 6.55 14.25 14.96
N GLN A 155 7.39 14.42 13.95
CA GLN A 155 8.74 13.87 13.93
C GLN A 155 9.67 14.50 15.00
N SER A 156 9.39 15.75 15.42
CA SER A 156 10.13 16.43 16.48
C SER A 156 9.79 15.94 17.90
N MET A 157 8.65 15.28 18.10
CA MET A 157 8.17 14.82 19.41
C MET A 157 8.93 13.58 19.89
N LYS A 158 10.05 13.81 20.57
CA LYS A 158 10.96 12.75 21.02
C LYS A 158 10.35 11.89 22.12
N TYR A 159 9.58 12.47 23.04
CA TYR A 159 8.98 11.72 24.13
C TYR A 159 7.84 10.84 23.63
N LEU A 160 7.08 11.27 22.63
CA LEU A 160 6.13 10.42 21.90
C LEU A 160 6.81 9.16 21.34
N ASP A 161 7.94 9.31 20.64
CA ASP A 161 8.71 8.18 20.10
C ASP A 161 9.21 7.24 21.20
N ASN A 162 9.68 7.79 22.34
CA ASN A 162 10.07 7.00 23.51
C ASN A 162 8.89 6.21 24.09
N VAL A 163 7.69 6.80 24.19
CA VAL A 163 6.49 6.13 24.72
C VAL A 163 6.09 4.96 23.83
N ILE A 164 6.11 5.15 22.51
CA ILE A 164 5.81 4.08 21.55
C ILE A 164 6.89 2.98 21.64
N SER A 165 8.16 3.37 21.64
CA SER A 165 9.29 2.44 21.74
C SER A 165 9.25 1.61 23.02
N GLU A 166 8.97 2.24 24.16
CA GLU A 166 8.88 1.56 25.45
C GLU A 166 7.66 0.61 25.50
N THR A 167 6.54 1.04 24.92
CA THR A 167 5.36 0.17 24.77
C THR A 167 5.70 -1.08 23.95
N LEU A 168 6.40 -0.93 22.83
CA LEU A 168 6.81 -2.05 21.98
C LEU A 168 7.90 -2.92 22.64
N ARG A 169 8.76 -2.34 23.49
CA ARG A 169 9.73 -3.09 24.30
C ARG A 169 9.04 -3.96 25.33
N MET A 170 8.01 -3.44 26.00
CA MET A 170 7.22 -4.17 27.00
C MET A 170 6.24 -5.16 26.38
N TYR A 171 5.65 -4.80 25.23
CA TYR A 171 4.67 -5.59 24.50
C TYR A 171 5.06 -5.70 23.01
N PRO A 172 5.95 -6.65 22.66
CA PRO A 172 6.36 -6.86 21.27
C PRO A 172 5.25 -7.57 20.48
N ILE A 173 4.88 -7.01 19.32
CA ILE A 173 3.80 -7.53 18.46
C ILE A 173 4.22 -8.81 17.71
N SER A 174 5.51 -8.97 17.41
CA SER A 174 6.02 -10.02 16.53
C SER A 174 6.41 -11.32 17.25
N VAL A 175 6.35 -11.37 18.58
CA VAL A 175 6.70 -12.56 19.36
C VAL A 175 5.50 -12.97 20.19
N ARG A 176 4.52 -13.61 19.54
CA ARG A 176 3.45 -14.31 20.22
C ARG A 176 2.97 -15.51 19.43
#